data_AF-A0A5E3XG80-F1
#
_entry.id   AF-A0A5E3XG80-F1
#
_cell.length_a   1.000
_cell.length_b   1.000
_cell.length_c   1.000
_cell.angle_alpha   90.00
_cell.angle_beta   90.00
_cell.angle_gamma   90.00
#
_symmetry.space_group_name_H-M   'P 1'
#
loop_
_entity.id
_entity.type
_entity.pdbx_description
1 polymer ?
#
loop_
_entity_poly.entity_id
_entity_poly.type
_entity_poly.pdbx_seq_one_letter_code
_entity_poly.pdbx_strand_id
1 'polypeptide(L)'
;MGCRVLLPARHVHIAGLHLLSFSAGNFCFFDHRYFRFASFMHLRELTVNVLLGDSESPVILPAALSSSSLMTKVELYNCFPQHWDAPMFGPRLKRLSMSYVGDFDVPHLMPTTLEFSRILTSTPALQSLVLDNIHLQSSAVPYPAMELSPELSSIDIFSWRDHTQHRACLAFLENLVFQRRGIQMEISLGNPDGASGDDSADDANSAKDILSLIRSALQNIYRQQADPPKHIVLGHKAFLTHDSETSRSKRRAWPISVMQYMFTDIPGVTSILNFDFDISNISDTTSLYEGSVPIPLRDLRSVSLNCSGGWAYLESEIWWRAMKEAVDVRRIAVYFSDCAKLLPLAETEVNGGASVFAAFPHLKIIHVHLEEVFIADDSAQLDEAGAVCTELLTALQFIARVRREHGEKSRLESLVVDSVLSGWEIWKTIAEDVPVSFCDFHSHHRDAA
;
A
#
# COMPACT_ATOMS: atom_id res chain seq x y z
N MET A 1 -27.06 11.03 35.26
CA MET A 1 -26.40 10.45 36.44
C MET A 1 -24.89 10.52 36.22
N GLY A 2 -24.14 11.23 37.05
CA GLY A 2 -22.68 11.30 36.92
C GLY A 2 -22.01 10.18 37.71
N CYS A 3 -21.40 9.21 37.03
CA CYS A 3 -20.51 8.25 37.68
C CYS A 3 -19.29 9.01 38.21
N ARG A 4 -19.09 9.04 39.53
CA ARG A 4 -17.82 9.49 40.10
C ARG A 4 -16.77 8.44 39.77
N VAL A 5 -15.83 8.79 38.89
CA VAL A 5 -14.66 7.95 38.61
C VAL A 5 -13.70 8.10 39.80
N LEU A 6 -13.46 7.03 40.54
CA LEU A 6 -12.45 7.02 41.60
C LEU A 6 -11.10 6.67 40.95
N LEU A 7 -10.18 7.64 40.95
CA LEU A 7 -8.81 7.37 40.54
C LEU A 7 -8.09 6.52 41.59
N PRO A 8 -7.08 5.72 41.18
CA PRO A 8 -6.22 5.02 42.12
C PRO A 8 -5.63 5.97 43.18
N ALA A 9 -5.32 5.42 44.35
CA ALA A 9 -4.67 6.19 45.40
C ALA A 9 -3.35 6.81 44.89
N ARG A 10 -2.95 7.96 45.45
CA ARG A 10 -1.80 8.76 44.96
C ARG A 10 -0.46 8.01 44.87
N HIS A 11 -0.33 6.88 45.55
CA HIS A 11 0.88 6.06 45.57
C HIS A 11 0.85 4.90 44.57
N VAL A 12 -0.26 4.70 43.85
CA VAL A 12 -0.38 3.65 42.84
C VAL A 12 0.15 4.18 41.52
N HIS A 13 1.26 3.62 41.05
CA HIS A 13 1.84 3.95 39.76
C HIS A 13 0.98 3.39 38.63
N ILE A 14 0.45 4.26 37.78
CA ILE A 14 -0.33 3.87 36.61
C ILE A 14 0.65 3.63 35.46
N ALA A 15 0.83 2.37 35.07
CA ALA A 15 1.72 1.98 33.98
C ALA A 15 1.05 2.05 32.60
N GLY A 16 -0.27 1.90 32.53
CA GLY A 16 -1.05 1.99 31.30
C GLY A 16 -2.36 2.74 31.53
N LEU A 17 -2.76 3.58 30.58
CA LEU A 17 -4.00 4.34 30.60
C LEU A 17 -4.67 4.27 29.24
N HIS A 18 -5.93 3.82 29.22
CA HIS A 18 -6.76 3.77 28.03
C HIS A 18 -8.03 4.59 28.26
N LEU A 19 -8.19 5.67 27.50
CA LEU A 19 -9.35 6.54 27.50
C LEU A 19 -10.05 6.37 26.16
N LEU A 20 -11.10 5.55 26.12
CA LEU A 20 -11.74 5.15 24.86
C LEU A 20 -13.13 5.77 24.74
N SER A 21 -13.48 6.19 23.52
CA SER A 21 -14.83 6.62 23.13
C SER A 21 -15.37 7.80 23.97
N PHE A 22 -14.51 8.75 24.34
CA PHE A 22 -14.94 9.99 24.99
C PHE A 22 -15.46 10.98 23.96
N SER A 23 -16.56 11.70 24.23
CA SER A 23 -16.83 12.93 23.47
C SER A 23 -15.84 14.03 23.87
N ALA A 24 -15.61 15.01 23.00
CA ALA A 24 -14.72 16.14 23.32
C ALA A 24 -15.13 16.85 24.61
N GLY A 25 -16.43 17.14 24.79
CA GLY A 25 -16.96 17.76 26.00
C GLY A 25 -16.73 16.93 27.28
N ASN A 26 -16.88 15.60 27.21
CA ASN A 26 -16.59 14.73 28.34
C ASN A 26 -15.10 14.74 28.67
N PHE A 27 -14.23 14.65 27.66
CA PHE A 27 -12.78 14.67 27.86
C PHE A 27 -12.32 15.95 28.57
N CYS A 28 -12.78 17.13 28.12
CA CYS A 28 -12.49 18.42 28.75
C CYS A 28 -13.00 18.50 30.20
N PHE A 29 -14.16 17.91 30.50
CA PHE A 29 -14.66 17.83 31.87
C PHE A 29 -13.74 16.99 32.78
N PHE A 30 -13.19 15.89 32.26
CA PHE A 30 -12.25 15.05 33.01
C PHE A 30 -10.90 15.76 33.24
N ASP A 31 -10.43 16.54 32.28
CA ASP A 31 -9.15 17.23 32.37
C ASP A 31 -9.00 18.09 33.62
N HIS A 32 -9.93 19.00 33.83
CA HIS A 32 -9.87 19.95 34.94
C HIS A 32 -9.93 19.30 36.34
N ARG A 33 -10.34 18.04 36.47
CA ARG A 33 -10.61 17.41 37.77
C ARG A 33 -9.75 16.19 38.08
N TYR A 34 -9.28 15.46 37.06
CA TYR A 34 -8.75 14.12 37.24
C TYR A 34 -7.29 13.97 36.81
N PHE A 35 -6.80 14.69 35.80
CA PHE A 35 -5.43 14.51 35.33
C PHE A 35 -4.42 15.34 36.13
N ARG A 36 -4.15 14.89 37.37
CA ARG A 36 -3.10 15.48 38.21
C ARG A 36 -1.74 14.94 37.83
N PHE A 37 -0.77 15.83 37.62
CA PHE A 37 0.57 15.57 37.10
C PHE A 37 1.30 14.35 37.72
N ALA A 38 1.33 14.24 39.05
CA ALA A 38 2.16 13.25 39.73
C ALA A 38 1.77 11.77 39.47
N SER A 39 0.50 11.49 39.15
CA SER A 39 0.01 10.11 39.03
C SER A 39 0.45 9.39 37.75
N PHE A 40 0.88 10.15 36.73
CA PHE A 40 1.13 9.63 35.38
C PHE A 40 2.60 9.70 34.97
N MET A 41 3.51 10.11 35.85
CA MET A 41 4.96 10.17 35.60
C MET A 41 5.60 8.81 35.28
N HIS A 42 4.89 7.71 35.56
CA HIS A 42 5.35 6.33 35.32
C HIS A 42 4.60 5.63 34.18
N LEU A 43 3.80 6.39 33.43
CA LEU A 43 2.98 5.88 32.35
C LEU A 43 3.88 5.37 31.22
N ARG A 44 3.61 4.15 30.77
CA ARG A 44 4.32 3.46 29.68
C ARG A 44 3.44 3.32 28.45
N GLU A 45 2.14 3.19 28.66
CA GLU A 45 1.16 3.02 27.59
C GLU A 45 0.06 4.05 27.73
N LEU A 46 -0.18 4.80 26.66
CA LEU A 46 -1.27 5.76 26.57
C LEU A 46 -2.06 5.50 25.30
N THR A 47 -3.34 5.21 25.46
CA THR A 47 -4.32 5.21 24.36
C THR A 47 -5.40 6.22 24.68
N VAL A 48 -5.62 7.20 23.80
CA VAL A 48 -6.70 8.18 23.91
C VAL A 48 -7.49 8.19 22.61
N ASN A 49 -8.79 7.94 22.70
CA ASN A 49 -9.71 8.01 21.59
C ASN A 49 -10.89 8.90 21.94
N VAL A 50 -10.98 10.01 21.22
CA VAL A 50 -12.03 11.01 21.34
C VAL A 50 -12.90 10.98 20.08
N LEU A 51 -14.19 10.82 20.28
CA LEU A 51 -15.20 10.96 19.25
C LEU A 51 -15.48 12.46 19.08
N LEU A 52 -15.32 12.94 17.86
CA LEU A 52 -15.68 14.31 17.48
C LEU A 52 -17.07 14.29 16.85
N GLY A 53 -17.90 15.28 17.18
CA GLY A 53 -19.06 15.63 16.36
C GLY A 53 -18.65 16.54 15.18
N ASP A 54 -19.58 16.74 14.24
CA ASP A 54 -19.42 17.48 12.97
C ASP A 54 -18.92 18.93 13.09
N SER A 55 -18.82 19.48 14.30
CA SER A 55 -18.36 20.85 14.58
C SER A 55 -17.29 20.94 15.66
N GLU A 56 -16.80 19.79 16.15
CA GLU A 56 -15.83 19.74 17.24
C GLU A 56 -14.40 19.75 16.70
N SER A 57 -13.52 20.46 17.43
CA SER A 57 -12.09 20.43 17.18
C SER A 57 -11.44 19.32 18.03
N PRO A 58 -10.29 18.78 17.59
CA PRO A 58 -9.55 17.80 18.37
C PRO A 58 -9.11 18.40 19.71
N VAL A 59 -9.11 17.57 20.75
CA VAL A 59 -8.84 18.02 22.11
C VAL A 59 -7.35 18.06 22.41
N ILE A 60 -6.94 19.02 23.24
CA ILE A 60 -5.55 19.10 23.70
C ILE A 60 -5.31 18.07 24.81
N LEU A 61 -4.29 17.24 24.64
CA LEU A 61 -3.85 16.25 25.60
C LEU A 61 -3.29 16.99 26.83
N PRO A 62 -3.81 16.70 28.03
CA PRO A 62 -3.35 17.29 29.28
C PRO A 62 -1.86 17.03 29.51
N ALA A 63 -1.12 18.05 29.96
CA ALA A 63 0.32 17.96 30.21
C ALA A 63 0.71 16.81 31.16
N ALA A 64 -0.18 16.44 32.09
CA ALA A 64 0.02 15.31 32.97
C ALA A 64 0.19 13.99 32.19
N LEU A 65 -0.56 13.78 31.11
CA LEU A 65 -0.54 12.55 30.33
C LEU A 65 0.63 12.48 29.33
N SER A 66 1.16 13.63 28.89
CA SER A 66 2.29 13.72 27.97
C SER A 66 3.66 13.85 28.65
N SER A 67 3.70 13.94 29.98
CA SER A 67 4.91 14.22 30.78
C SER A 67 5.85 13.03 31.00
N SER A 68 5.41 11.79 30.76
CA SER A 68 6.21 10.59 31.03
C SER A 68 7.22 10.33 29.92
N SER A 69 8.52 10.30 30.26
CA SER A 69 9.59 9.85 29.36
C SER A 69 9.76 8.32 29.32
N LEU A 70 8.93 7.59 30.06
CA LEU A 70 8.95 6.12 30.13
C LEU A 70 8.01 5.47 29.12
N MET A 71 7.35 6.26 28.28
CA MET A 71 6.40 5.80 27.28
C MET A 71 7.04 4.83 26.30
N THR A 72 6.37 3.69 26.13
CA THR A 72 6.67 2.65 25.14
C THR A 72 5.61 2.58 24.05
N LYS A 73 4.38 3.03 24.33
CA LYS A 73 3.26 3.02 23.40
C LYS A 73 2.41 4.28 23.56
N VAL A 74 2.18 5.00 22.46
CA VAL A 74 1.29 6.17 22.40
C VAL A 74 0.36 6.01 21.20
N GLU A 75 -0.95 6.04 21.46
CA GLU A 75 -2.01 5.99 20.46
C GLU A 75 -2.98 7.15 20.73
N LEU A 76 -3.05 8.11 19.80
CA LEU A 76 -3.88 9.31 19.94
C LEU A 76 -4.84 9.43 18.76
N TYR A 77 -6.13 9.45 19.04
CA TYR A 77 -7.19 9.59 18.04
C TYR A 77 -8.02 10.82 18.38
N ASN A 78 -8.01 11.82 17.48
CA ASN A 78 -8.62 13.14 17.65
C ASN A 78 -8.15 13.90 18.91
N CYS A 79 -6.89 13.71 19.29
CA CYS A 79 -6.28 14.35 20.44
C CYS A 79 -4.80 14.63 20.16
N PHE A 80 -4.32 15.82 20.52
CA PHE A 80 -2.94 16.24 20.25
C PHE A 80 -2.26 16.78 21.49
N PRO A 81 -0.94 16.57 21.66
CA PRO A 81 -0.22 17.23 22.74
C PRO A 81 -0.26 18.74 22.57
N GLN A 82 -0.21 19.47 23.70
CA GLN A 82 -0.06 20.92 23.67
C GLN A 82 1.24 21.37 22.99
N HIS A 83 2.30 20.55 23.13
CA HIS A 83 3.61 20.77 22.53
C HIS A 83 4.17 19.48 21.97
N TRP A 84 4.79 19.56 20.78
CA TRP A 84 5.34 18.41 20.07
C TRP A 84 6.73 17.98 20.56
N ASP A 85 7.32 18.71 21.51
CA ASP A 85 8.54 18.34 22.25
C ASP A 85 8.23 17.62 23.58
N ALA A 86 6.99 17.15 23.76
CA ALA A 86 6.56 16.49 24.99
C ALA A 86 7.40 15.23 25.31
N PRO A 87 7.72 14.97 26.60
CA PRO A 87 8.55 13.83 27.01
C PRO A 87 8.05 12.45 26.57
N MET A 88 6.76 12.29 26.29
CA MET A 88 6.18 11.04 25.77
C MET A 88 6.80 10.59 24.44
N PHE A 89 7.36 11.50 23.66
CA PHE A 89 8.12 11.22 22.44
C PHE A 89 9.60 10.93 22.76
N GLY A 90 9.81 10.07 23.75
CA GLY A 90 11.12 9.76 24.29
C GLY A 90 11.77 8.51 23.68
N PRO A 91 13.00 8.19 24.11
CA PRO A 91 13.81 7.14 23.50
C PRO A 91 13.33 5.71 23.74
N ARG A 92 12.28 5.54 24.55
CA ARG A 92 11.68 4.23 24.86
C ARG A 92 10.44 3.94 24.01
N LEU A 93 9.96 4.92 23.25
CA LEU A 93 8.74 4.78 22.46
C LEU A 93 8.97 3.75 21.36
N LYS A 94 8.17 2.68 21.37
CA LYS A 94 8.21 1.60 20.37
C LYS A 94 7.08 1.68 19.37
N ARG A 95 5.94 2.24 19.78
CA ARG A 95 4.77 2.39 18.92
C ARG A 95 4.18 3.79 19.07
N LEU A 96 4.07 4.48 17.94
CA LEU A 96 3.39 5.77 17.81
C LEU A 96 2.27 5.62 16.80
N SER A 97 1.03 5.87 17.22
CA SER A 97 -0.11 5.96 16.32
C SER A 97 -0.85 7.26 16.59
N MET A 98 -1.12 8.02 15.53
CA MET A 98 -1.85 9.28 15.61
C MET A 98 -2.86 9.33 14.48
N SER A 99 -4.09 9.74 14.79
CA SER A 99 -5.17 9.81 13.81
C SER A 99 -6.06 11.03 14.04
N TYR A 100 -6.53 11.64 12.95
CA TYR A 100 -7.42 12.79 12.97
C TYR A 100 -8.53 12.72 11.91
N VAL A 101 -9.76 12.49 12.36
CA VAL A 101 -10.92 12.32 11.47
C VAL A 101 -11.91 13.48 11.48
N GLY A 102 -11.60 14.60 12.13
CA GLY A 102 -12.53 15.75 12.22
C GLY A 102 -12.60 16.58 10.93
N ASP A 103 -13.77 17.01 10.48
CA ASP A 103 -13.95 17.63 9.15
C ASP A 103 -13.11 18.89 8.89
N PHE A 104 -12.81 19.67 9.94
CA PHE A 104 -12.06 20.93 9.79
C PHE A 104 -10.56 20.70 9.72
N ASP A 105 -9.87 21.52 8.94
CA ASP A 105 -8.42 21.59 9.01
C ASP A 105 -7.97 22.34 10.29
N VAL A 106 -6.99 21.80 10.99
CA VAL A 106 -6.44 22.36 12.24
C VAL A 106 -4.92 22.47 12.17
N PRO A 107 -4.39 23.20 11.18
CA PRO A 107 -2.95 23.22 10.91
C PRO A 107 -2.14 23.71 12.11
N HIS A 108 -2.70 24.61 12.92
CA HIS A 108 -2.06 25.13 14.14
C HIS A 108 -1.82 24.08 15.25
N LEU A 109 -2.48 22.92 15.19
CA LEU A 109 -2.28 21.81 16.14
C LEU A 109 -1.36 20.71 15.59
N MET A 110 -1.15 20.69 14.29
CA MET A 110 -0.24 19.74 13.63
C MET A 110 1.21 20.06 13.97
N PRO A 111 2.14 19.08 13.94
CA PRO A 111 3.54 19.38 14.16
C PRO A 111 4.10 20.14 12.96
N THR A 112 5.01 21.07 13.23
CA THR A 112 5.88 21.58 12.17
C THR A 112 6.81 20.48 11.68
N THR A 113 7.33 20.63 10.45
CA THR A 113 8.31 19.69 9.88
C THR A 113 9.51 19.46 10.80
N LEU A 114 10.00 20.51 11.45
CA LEU A 114 11.16 20.42 12.36
C LEU A 114 10.82 19.73 13.67
N GLU A 115 9.64 19.99 14.24
CA GLU A 115 9.19 19.29 15.46
C GLU A 115 9.01 17.79 15.19
N PHE A 116 8.42 17.42 14.06
CA PHE A 116 8.24 16.01 13.71
C PHE A 116 9.57 15.30 13.46
N SER A 117 10.51 15.94 12.77
CA SER A 117 11.89 15.42 12.62
C SER A 117 12.56 15.19 13.98
N ARG A 118 12.36 16.08 14.96
CA ARG A 118 12.87 15.90 16.33
C ARG A 118 12.20 14.73 17.05
N ILE A 119 10.91 14.48 16.83
CA ILE A 119 10.20 13.32 17.40
C ILE A 119 10.81 12.02 16.86
N LEU A 120 10.98 11.93 15.53
CA LEU A 120 11.54 10.72 14.90
C LEU A 120 12.97 10.45 15.40
N THR A 121 13.82 11.48 15.46
CA THR A 121 15.20 11.35 15.98
C THR A 121 15.27 11.08 17.49
N SER A 122 14.29 11.55 18.27
CA SER A 122 14.21 11.31 19.72
C SER A 122 13.66 9.93 20.09
N THR A 123 13.21 9.13 19.11
CA THR A 123 12.57 7.83 19.31
C THR A 123 13.35 6.67 18.64
N PRO A 124 14.63 6.44 18.97
CA PRO A 124 15.47 5.39 18.36
C PRO A 124 14.99 3.95 18.62
N ALA A 125 14.02 3.74 19.50
CA ALA A 125 13.41 2.43 19.77
C ALA A 125 12.10 2.21 19.00
N LEU A 126 11.69 3.15 18.13
CA LEU A 126 10.43 3.10 17.41
C LEU A 126 10.43 1.91 16.43
N GLN A 127 9.39 1.08 16.53
CA GLN A 127 9.19 -0.15 15.75
C GLN A 127 7.98 -0.04 14.81
N SER A 128 6.97 0.75 15.19
CA SER A 128 5.74 0.98 14.42
C SER A 128 5.34 2.45 14.48
N LEU A 129 5.12 3.04 13.31
CA LEU A 129 4.62 4.39 13.12
C LEU A 129 3.33 4.33 12.30
N VAL A 130 2.23 4.87 12.84
CA VAL A 130 0.95 4.97 12.14
C VAL A 130 0.49 6.41 12.16
N LEU A 131 0.26 6.99 10.98
CA LEU A 131 -0.21 8.36 10.80
C LEU A 131 -1.47 8.33 9.93
N ASP A 132 -2.61 8.70 10.49
CA ASP A 132 -3.87 8.76 9.76
C ASP A 132 -4.39 10.20 9.77
N ASN A 133 -4.39 10.85 8.60
CA ASN A 133 -4.74 12.26 8.43
C ASN A 133 -3.90 13.21 9.30
N ILE A 134 -2.65 12.83 9.58
CA ILE A 134 -1.66 13.69 10.24
C ILE A 134 -0.74 14.26 9.16
N HIS A 135 -0.86 15.56 8.91
CA HIS A 135 0.00 16.28 7.98
C HIS A 135 0.95 17.22 8.73
N LEU A 136 2.09 17.54 8.12
CA LEU A 136 3.05 18.48 8.69
C LEU A 136 2.68 19.90 8.27
N GLN A 137 2.83 20.87 9.17
CA GLN A 137 2.61 22.26 8.82
C GLN A 137 3.56 22.67 7.69
N SER A 138 3.01 23.21 6.60
CA SER A 138 3.79 23.76 5.50
C SER A 138 4.70 24.88 6.01
N SER A 139 6.01 24.71 5.81
CA SER A 139 7.01 25.73 6.12
C SER A 139 7.69 26.21 4.85
N ALA A 140 8.09 27.48 4.80
CA ALA A 140 8.97 27.99 3.76
C ALA A 140 10.38 27.38 3.84
N VAL A 141 10.71 26.73 4.97
CA VAL A 141 11.98 26.07 5.19
C VAL A 141 11.99 24.72 4.45
N PRO A 142 13.08 24.36 3.77
CA PRO A 142 13.23 23.03 3.17
C PRO A 142 13.01 21.91 4.19
N TYR A 143 12.45 20.80 3.73
CA TYR A 143 12.30 19.62 4.58
C TYR A 143 13.69 19.14 5.04
N PRO A 144 13.92 18.99 6.36
CA PRO A 144 15.09 18.28 6.84
C PRO A 144 14.94 16.79 6.53
N ALA A 145 16.06 16.07 6.55
CA ALA A 145 16.04 14.62 6.53
C ALA A 145 15.19 14.08 7.70
N MET A 146 14.23 13.21 7.39
CA MET A 146 13.37 12.56 8.36
C MET A 146 13.97 11.20 8.73
N GLU A 147 14.97 11.24 9.59
CA GLU A 147 15.68 10.05 10.04
C GLU A 147 14.77 9.15 10.88
N LEU A 148 14.53 7.94 10.37
CA LEU A 148 13.71 6.93 11.01
C LEU A 148 14.56 6.03 11.92
N SER A 149 13.93 5.51 12.97
CA SER A 149 14.55 4.56 13.91
C SER A 149 15.15 3.33 13.19
N PRO A 150 16.32 2.83 13.63
CA PRO A 150 16.90 1.60 13.09
C PRO A 150 16.11 0.35 13.49
N GLU A 151 15.22 0.44 14.48
CA GLU A 151 14.33 -0.64 14.90
C GLU A 151 13.00 -0.65 14.11
N LEU A 152 12.73 0.37 13.30
CA LEU A 152 11.44 0.60 12.66
C LEU A 152 11.14 -0.49 11.63
N SER A 153 10.09 -1.27 11.88
CA SER A 153 9.65 -2.36 11.00
C SER A 153 8.37 -2.07 10.23
N SER A 154 7.52 -1.15 10.72
CA SER A 154 6.21 -0.85 10.12
C SER A 154 5.96 0.65 10.04
N ILE A 155 5.46 1.11 8.89
CA ILE A 155 5.01 2.49 8.66
C ILE A 155 3.70 2.47 7.90
N ASP A 156 2.66 2.99 8.53
CA ASP A 156 1.35 3.08 7.89
C ASP A 156 0.95 4.56 7.83
N ILE A 157 0.69 5.09 6.63
CA ILE A 157 0.31 6.48 6.43
C ILE A 157 -0.94 6.55 5.58
N PHE A 158 -1.96 7.16 6.15
CA PHE A 158 -3.25 7.35 5.52
C PHE A 158 -3.54 8.84 5.43
N SER A 159 -3.97 9.31 4.26
CA SER A 159 -4.41 10.69 4.06
C SER A 159 -5.64 10.66 3.17
N TRP A 160 -6.75 11.11 3.74
CA TRP A 160 -8.10 10.93 3.19
C TRP A 160 -8.74 12.28 2.85
N ARG A 161 -7.95 13.33 2.63
CA ARG A 161 -8.40 14.73 2.60
C ARG A 161 -8.00 15.45 1.31
N ASP A 162 -7.87 16.76 1.40
CA ASP A 162 -7.60 17.63 0.27
C ASP A 162 -6.19 17.43 -0.31
N HIS A 163 -6.01 18.03 -1.49
CA HIS A 163 -4.77 18.02 -2.26
C HIS A 163 -3.55 18.57 -1.50
N THR A 164 -3.73 19.54 -0.60
CA THR A 164 -2.63 20.13 0.18
C THR A 164 -2.04 19.11 1.13
N GLN A 165 -2.89 18.29 1.76
CA GLN A 165 -2.45 17.24 2.68
C GLN A 165 -1.78 16.09 1.94
N HIS A 166 -2.30 15.68 0.77
CA HIS A 166 -1.62 14.71 -0.10
C HIS A 166 -0.21 15.19 -0.48
N ARG A 167 -0.08 16.46 -0.88
CA ARG A 167 1.21 17.08 -1.18
C ARG A 167 2.17 17.06 0.01
N ALA A 168 1.69 17.44 1.20
CA ALA A 168 2.50 17.43 2.43
C ALA A 168 2.95 16.01 2.81
N CYS A 169 2.06 15.02 2.67
CA CYS A 169 2.39 13.61 2.90
C CYS A 169 3.45 13.10 1.93
N LEU A 170 3.33 13.40 0.64
CA LEU A 170 4.31 12.99 -0.37
C LEU A 170 5.66 13.67 -0.16
N ALA A 171 5.68 14.96 0.20
CA ALA A 171 6.90 15.67 0.58
C ALA A 171 7.56 15.06 1.82
N PHE A 172 6.78 14.62 2.80
CA PHE A 172 7.29 13.86 3.94
C PHE A 172 7.96 12.54 3.49
N LEU A 173 7.28 11.75 2.63
CA LEU A 173 7.79 10.48 2.11
C LEU A 173 9.09 10.64 1.29
N GLU A 174 9.19 11.70 0.49
CA GLU A 174 10.41 12.05 -0.27
C GLU A 174 11.62 12.31 0.64
N ASN A 175 11.38 12.77 1.87
CA ASN A 175 12.43 13.14 2.82
C ASN A 175 12.71 12.08 3.89
N LEU A 176 12.04 10.92 3.85
CA LEU A 176 12.31 9.81 4.74
C LEU A 176 13.74 9.27 4.55
N VAL A 177 14.43 9.01 5.67
CA VAL A 177 15.72 8.34 5.70
C VAL A 177 15.63 7.09 6.54
N PHE A 178 15.72 5.93 5.90
CA PHE A 178 15.61 4.62 6.53
C PHE A 178 16.96 4.17 7.08
N GLN A 179 17.02 3.88 8.38
CA GLN A 179 18.20 3.28 9.02
C GLN A 179 18.15 1.74 9.02
N ARG A 180 16.95 1.17 8.84
CA ARG A 180 16.72 -0.26 8.74
C ARG A 180 16.44 -0.68 7.30
N ARG A 181 16.85 -1.90 6.98
CA ARG A 181 16.55 -2.59 5.73
C ARG A 181 15.34 -3.52 5.92
N GLY A 182 14.44 -3.55 4.95
CA GLY A 182 13.26 -4.41 4.99
C GLY A 182 12.18 -3.84 5.91
N ILE A 183 11.26 -3.08 5.32
CA ILE A 183 10.19 -2.38 6.02
C ILE A 183 8.85 -2.83 5.46
N GLN A 184 7.88 -2.95 6.36
CA GLN A 184 6.48 -3.06 6.02
C GLN A 184 5.91 -1.64 5.95
N MET A 185 5.35 -1.29 4.81
CA MET A 185 4.81 0.03 4.57
C MET A 185 3.44 -0.07 3.92
N GLU A 186 2.50 0.71 4.42
CA GLU A 186 1.20 0.91 3.80
C GLU A 186 0.95 2.42 3.67
N ILE A 187 0.80 2.89 2.43
CA ILE A 187 0.50 4.29 2.13
C ILE A 187 -0.81 4.33 1.37
N SER A 188 -1.79 5.06 1.88
CA SER A 188 -3.04 5.29 1.16
C SER A 188 -3.40 6.77 1.14
N LEU A 189 -3.50 7.33 -0.07
CA LEU A 189 -3.89 8.71 -0.32
C LEU A 189 -5.16 8.70 -1.17
N GLY A 190 -6.24 9.31 -0.70
CA GLY A 190 -7.46 9.37 -1.51
C GLY A 190 -8.59 10.17 -0.87
N ASN A 191 -9.78 10.10 -1.46
CA ASN A 191 -10.98 10.68 -0.88
C ASN A 191 -11.94 9.54 -0.44
N PRO A 192 -12.19 9.36 0.86
CA PRO A 192 -12.89 8.19 1.40
C PRO A 192 -14.33 8.11 0.92
N ASP A 193 -14.95 9.26 0.61
CA ASP A 193 -16.35 9.29 0.21
C ASP A 193 -16.57 8.90 -1.25
N GLY A 194 -15.51 8.79 -2.06
CA GLY A 194 -15.61 8.51 -3.50
C GLY A 194 -16.48 9.52 -4.26
N ALA A 195 -16.96 10.55 -3.57
CA ALA A 195 -17.76 11.62 -4.12
C ALA A 195 -16.80 12.47 -4.93
N SER A 196 -16.77 12.21 -6.24
CA SER A 196 -16.29 13.12 -7.28
C SER A 196 -17.15 14.39 -7.26
N GLY A 197 -17.07 15.11 -6.14
CA GLY A 197 -17.86 16.28 -5.83
C GLY A 197 -17.32 17.44 -6.66
N ASP A 198 -18.07 17.72 -7.72
CA ASP A 198 -17.92 18.81 -8.68
C ASP A 198 -16.62 18.81 -9.49
N ASP A 199 -16.81 18.74 -10.81
CA ASP A 199 -15.83 19.04 -11.86
C ASP A 199 -15.34 20.50 -11.75
N SER A 200 -14.73 20.91 -10.63
CA SER A 200 -13.75 21.98 -10.74
C SER A 200 -12.73 21.45 -11.73
N ALA A 201 -12.54 22.19 -12.82
CA ALA A 201 -11.55 21.89 -13.85
C ALA A 201 -10.16 21.93 -13.19
N ASP A 202 -9.88 20.88 -12.44
CA ASP A 202 -8.82 20.80 -11.48
C ASP A 202 -7.53 20.82 -12.26
N ASP A 203 -6.69 21.75 -11.83
CA ASP A 203 -5.54 22.24 -12.57
C ASP A 203 -4.67 21.07 -13.03
N ALA A 204 -4.55 20.87 -14.34
CA ALA A 204 -3.66 19.86 -14.91
C ALA A 204 -2.21 20.00 -14.39
N ASN A 205 -1.83 21.19 -13.90
CA ASN A 205 -0.55 21.39 -13.22
C ASN A 205 -0.50 20.72 -11.84
N SER A 206 -1.59 20.71 -11.07
CA SER A 206 -1.69 20.02 -9.78
C SER A 206 -1.52 18.51 -9.93
N ALA A 207 -2.17 17.90 -10.93
CA ALA A 207 -2.00 16.48 -11.24
C ALA A 207 -0.53 16.13 -11.54
N LYS A 208 0.14 16.95 -12.36
CA LYS A 208 1.56 16.77 -12.71
C LYS A 208 2.48 16.94 -11.50
N ASP A 209 2.20 17.91 -10.64
CA ASP A 209 2.94 18.16 -9.40
C ASP A 209 2.85 16.97 -8.44
N ILE A 210 1.63 16.46 -8.19
CA ILE A 210 1.44 15.25 -7.36
C ILE A 210 2.13 14.04 -7.96
N LEU A 211 2.00 13.78 -9.27
CA LEU A 211 2.69 12.66 -9.92
C LEU A 211 4.22 12.77 -9.80
N SER A 212 4.77 13.98 -9.90
CA SER A 212 6.20 14.23 -9.68
C SER A 212 6.62 13.91 -8.24
N LEU A 213 5.79 14.29 -7.27
CA LEU A 213 6.04 14.00 -5.85
C LEU A 213 5.91 12.51 -5.53
N ILE A 214 4.91 11.81 -6.08
CA ILE A 214 4.79 10.36 -5.98
C ILE A 214 6.05 9.70 -6.54
N ARG A 215 6.49 10.08 -7.75
CA ARG A 215 7.71 9.52 -8.36
C ARG A 215 8.94 9.73 -7.46
N SER A 216 9.11 10.94 -6.93
CA SER A 216 10.25 11.29 -6.07
C SER A 216 10.22 10.53 -4.73
N ALA A 217 9.03 10.42 -4.12
CA ALA A 217 8.81 9.63 -2.91
C ALA A 217 9.14 8.14 -3.13
N LEU A 218 8.61 7.54 -4.21
CA LEU A 218 8.87 6.14 -4.53
C LEU A 218 10.35 5.89 -4.83
N GLN A 219 11.00 6.75 -5.62
CA GLN A 219 12.44 6.68 -5.87
C GLN A 219 13.24 6.75 -4.57
N ASN A 220 12.85 7.65 -3.66
CA ASN A 220 13.47 7.77 -2.35
C ASN A 220 13.29 6.51 -1.48
N ILE A 221 12.11 5.89 -1.51
CA ILE A 221 11.82 4.69 -0.73
C ILE A 221 12.59 3.48 -1.28
N TYR A 222 12.50 3.23 -2.61
CA TYR A 222 13.15 2.07 -3.22
C TYR A 222 14.67 2.15 -3.22
N ARG A 223 15.28 3.33 -3.40
CA ARG A 223 16.75 3.48 -3.35
C ARG A 223 17.35 3.11 -1.99
N GLN A 224 16.55 3.14 -0.93
CA GLN A 224 16.96 2.86 0.44
C GLN A 224 16.65 1.42 0.89
N GLN A 225 15.88 0.66 0.11
CA GLN A 225 15.69 -0.75 0.38
C GLN A 225 16.98 -1.53 0.10
N ALA A 226 17.24 -2.57 0.89
CA ALA A 226 18.41 -3.42 0.68
C ALA A 226 18.25 -4.35 -0.51
N ASP A 227 17.05 -4.93 -0.61
CA ASP A 227 16.69 -5.90 -1.61
C ASP A 227 15.66 -5.27 -2.55
N PRO A 228 15.87 -5.36 -3.87
CA PRO A 228 14.89 -4.92 -4.84
C PRO A 228 13.64 -5.80 -4.78
N PRO A 229 12.47 -5.26 -5.15
CA PRO A 229 11.25 -6.04 -5.18
C PRO A 229 11.35 -7.18 -6.19
N LYS A 230 10.92 -8.38 -5.79
CA LYS A 230 10.89 -9.57 -6.65
C LYS A 230 9.50 -9.83 -7.21
N HIS A 231 8.49 -9.24 -6.58
CA HIS A 231 7.10 -9.43 -6.92
C HIS A 231 6.39 -8.08 -6.88
N ILE A 232 5.56 -7.82 -7.89
CA ILE A 232 4.68 -6.66 -7.96
C ILE A 232 3.25 -7.09 -8.28
N VAL A 233 2.31 -6.50 -7.56
CA VAL A 233 0.87 -6.59 -7.81
C VAL A 233 0.38 -5.20 -8.18
N LEU A 234 -0.29 -5.08 -9.33
CA LEU A 234 -0.72 -3.83 -9.91
C LEU A 234 -2.26 -3.77 -9.91
N GLY A 235 -2.80 -2.69 -9.36
CA GLY A 235 -4.18 -2.24 -9.54
C GLY A 235 -4.24 -0.88 -10.22
N HIS A 236 -5.43 -0.39 -10.53
CA HIS A 236 -5.61 0.86 -11.29
C HIS A 236 -4.85 2.07 -10.71
N LYS A 237 -4.99 2.29 -9.39
CA LYS A 237 -4.32 3.38 -8.66
C LYS A 237 -3.49 2.90 -7.47
N ALA A 238 -3.36 1.58 -7.32
CA ALA A 238 -2.65 0.96 -6.21
C ALA A 238 -1.64 -0.04 -6.74
N PHE A 239 -0.57 -0.27 -5.99
CA PHE A 239 0.33 -1.38 -6.23
C PHE A 239 1.00 -1.84 -4.93
N LEU A 240 1.37 -3.12 -4.93
CA LEU A 240 2.07 -3.74 -3.82
C LEU A 240 3.35 -4.39 -4.35
N THR A 241 4.47 -4.20 -3.64
CA THR A 241 5.71 -4.94 -3.91
C THR A 241 6.20 -5.70 -2.71
N HIS A 242 6.89 -6.82 -2.96
CA HIS A 242 7.60 -7.55 -1.91
C HIS A 242 8.84 -8.27 -2.43
N ASP A 243 9.76 -8.59 -1.53
CA ASP A 243 11.12 -9.10 -1.81
C ASP A 243 11.30 -10.60 -1.60
N SER A 244 10.24 -11.31 -1.21
CA SER A 244 10.31 -12.76 -1.01
C SER A 244 10.80 -13.51 -2.24
N GLU A 245 11.56 -14.58 -2.00
CA GLU A 245 11.98 -15.54 -3.04
C GLU A 245 10.80 -16.38 -3.57
N THR A 246 9.72 -16.46 -2.79
CA THR A 246 8.47 -17.16 -3.12
C THR A 246 7.29 -16.20 -3.10
N SER A 247 6.41 -16.34 -4.08
CA SER A 247 5.11 -15.64 -4.12
C SER A 247 3.95 -16.53 -3.65
N ARG A 248 4.24 -17.77 -3.22
CA ARG A 248 3.26 -18.67 -2.58
C ARG A 248 3.37 -18.60 -1.08
N SER A 249 2.22 -18.50 -0.41
CA SER A 249 2.10 -18.90 0.99
C SER A 249 1.51 -20.31 1.08
N LYS A 250 1.59 -20.94 2.26
CA LYS A 250 0.93 -22.23 2.51
C LYS A 250 -0.59 -22.11 2.54
N ARG A 251 -1.10 -20.91 2.85
CA ARG A 251 -2.52 -20.64 3.04
C ARG A 251 -3.13 -19.88 1.87
N ARG A 252 -2.37 -19.41 0.90
CA ARG A 252 -2.86 -18.58 -0.21
C ARG A 252 -2.07 -18.92 -1.45
N ALA A 253 -2.77 -19.40 -2.47
CA ALA A 253 -2.21 -19.58 -3.79
C ALA A 253 -2.22 -18.23 -4.51
N TRP A 254 -1.04 -17.63 -4.71
CA TRP A 254 -0.81 -16.56 -5.69
C TRP A 254 -1.78 -15.37 -5.63
N PRO A 255 -1.76 -14.58 -4.55
CA PRO A 255 -2.65 -13.43 -4.42
C PRO A 255 -2.43 -12.42 -5.56
N ILE A 256 -3.54 -12.00 -6.19
CA ILE A 256 -3.58 -10.93 -7.21
C ILE A 256 -4.15 -9.62 -6.65
N SER A 257 -4.51 -9.61 -5.36
CA SER A 257 -5.00 -8.43 -4.66
C SER A 257 -3.85 -7.55 -4.18
N VAL A 258 -4.08 -6.24 -4.10
CA VAL A 258 -3.14 -5.28 -3.50
C VAL A 258 -3.28 -5.21 -1.97
N MET A 259 -4.23 -5.94 -1.37
CA MET A 259 -4.46 -5.90 0.07
C MET A 259 -3.29 -6.49 0.85
N GLN A 260 -2.59 -5.66 1.64
CA GLN A 260 -1.35 -6.03 2.34
C GLN A 260 -1.50 -7.28 3.23
N TYR A 261 -2.62 -7.42 3.95
CA TYR A 261 -2.87 -8.58 4.81
C TYR A 261 -2.89 -9.91 4.05
N MET A 262 -3.01 -9.89 2.71
CA MET A 262 -2.88 -11.07 1.86
C MET A 262 -1.45 -11.60 1.71
N PHE A 263 -0.44 -10.80 2.09
CA PHE A 263 0.97 -11.09 1.89
C PHE A 263 1.73 -11.30 3.21
N THR A 264 1.08 -11.09 4.35
CA THR A 264 1.69 -11.19 5.69
C THR A 264 2.14 -12.60 6.06
N ASP A 265 1.64 -13.63 5.38
CA ASP A 265 1.99 -15.02 5.60
C ASP A 265 2.95 -15.60 4.55
N ILE A 266 3.42 -14.78 3.61
CA ILE A 266 4.40 -15.22 2.62
C ILE A 266 5.75 -15.46 3.32
N PRO A 267 6.33 -16.67 3.23
CA PRO A 267 7.57 -16.99 3.92
C PRO A 267 8.74 -16.16 3.40
N GLY A 268 9.57 -15.64 4.32
CA GLY A 268 10.83 -14.97 3.97
C GLY A 268 10.69 -13.56 3.42
N VAL A 269 9.50 -12.97 3.46
CA VAL A 269 9.34 -11.55 3.15
C VAL A 269 10.03 -10.71 4.22
N THR A 270 10.91 -9.82 3.78
CA THR A 270 11.54 -8.81 4.64
C THR A 270 11.04 -7.40 4.35
N SER A 271 10.57 -7.13 3.13
CA SER A 271 10.00 -5.86 2.71
C SER A 271 8.64 -6.06 2.04
N ILE A 272 7.63 -5.31 2.49
CA ILE A 272 6.31 -5.23 1.86
C ILE A 272 5.94 -3.76 1.75
N LEU A 273 5.77 -3.27 0.53
CA LEU A 273 5.38 -1.88 0.31
C LEU A 273 4.05 -1.87 -0.43
N ASN A 274 3.00 -1.38 0.22
CA ASN A 274 1.68 -1.20 -0.35
C ASN A 274 1.41 0.29 -0.55
N PHE A 275 1.03 0.69 -1.76
CA PHE A 275 0.69 2.06 -2.09
C PHE A 275 -0.68 2.10 -2.77
N ASP A 276 -1.54 2.97 -2.30
CA ASP A 276 -2.85 3.26 -2.87
C ASP A 276 -2.97 4.77 -3.07
N PHE A 277 -3.12 5.20 -4.32
CA PHE A 277 -3.17 6.60 -4.72
C PHE A 277 -4.52 6.92 -5.39
N ASP A 278 -5.63 6.68 -4.68
CA ASP A 278 -6.96 7.05 -5.14
C ASP A 278 -7.26 8.55 -5.05
N ILE A 279 -6.37 9.33 -5.67
CA ILE A 279 -6.48 10.78 -5.83
C ILE A 279 -7.28 11.02 -7.12
N SER A 280 -8.32 11.87 -7.05
CA SER A 280 -9.20 12.19 -8.18
C SER A 280 -8.45 12.68 -9.43
N ASN A 281 -7.36 13.43 -9.22
CA ASN A 281 -6.59 14.07 -10.27
C ASN A 281 -5.60 13.13 -10.98
N ILE A 282 -5.51 11.88 -10.54
CA ILE A 282 -4.70 10.84 -11.17
C ILE A 282 -5.67 9.84 -11.80
N SER A 283 -5.66 9.75 -13.13
CA SER A 283 -6.46 8.75 -13.85
C SER A 283 -6.00 7.34 -13.48
N ASP A 284 -4.69 7.11 -13.54
CA ASP A 284 -4.07 5.81 -13.29
C ASP A 284 -2.59 5.99 -12.93
N THR A 285 -1.98 4.90 -12.48
CA THR A 285 -0.58 4.86 -12.06
C THR A 285 0.42 4.55 -13.18
N THR A 286 -0.02 4.44 -14.45
CA THR A 286 0.89 4.15 -15.57
C THR A 286 1.80 5.33 -15.91
N SER A 287 1.33 6.57 -15.67
CA SER A 287 2.10 7.80 -15.81
C SER A 287 3.35 7.87 -14.91
N LEU A 288 3.41 7.06 -13.84
CA LEU A 288 4.60 6.92 -13.01
C LEU A 288 5.81 6.40 -13.80
N TYR A 289 5.55 5.61 -14.84
CA TYR A 289 6.56 4.98 -15.70
C TYR A 289 7.00 5.86 -16.88
N GLU A 290 6.47 7.08 -16.98
CA GLU A 290 6.95 8.05 -17.97
C GLU A 290 8.35 8.56 -17.57
N GLY A 291 9.34 8.25 -18.40
CA GLY A 291 10.73 8.67 -18.20
C GLY A 291 11.48 7.74 -17.25
N SER A 292 11.65 8.14 -15.99
CA SER A 292 12.41 7.37 -14.99
C SER A 292 11.48 6.50 -14.17
N VAL A 293 11.60 5.18 -14.35
CA VAL A 293 10.81 4.19 -13.60
C VAL A 293 11.21 4.21 -12.13
N PRO A 294 10.28 4.50 -11.19
CA PRO A 294 10.63 4.64 -9.77
C PRO A 294 10.87 3.29 -9.08
N ILE A 295 10.35 2.19 -9.63
CA ILE A 295 10.45 0.84 -9.08
C ILE A 295 11.59 0.07 -9.77
N PRO A 296 12.54 -0.53 -9.04
CA PRO A 296 13.57 -1.37 -9.65
C PRO A 296 12.93 -2.59 -10.35
N LEU A 297 13.12 -2.69 -11.66
CA LEU A 297 12.49 -3.74 -12.48
C LEU A 297 13.39 -4.95 -12.75
N ARG A 298 14.71 -4.79 -12.66
CA ARG A 298 15.67 -5.80 -13.16
C ARG A 298 15.53 -7.15 -12.47
N ASP A 299 15.35 -7.15 -11.15
CA ASP A 299 15.26 -8.36 -10.32
C ASP A 299 13.81 -8.85 -10.14
N LEU A 300 12.86 -8.22 -10.82
CA LEU A 300 11.45 -8.56 -10.74
C LEU A 300 11.22 -9.93 -11.39
N ARG A 301 10.55 -10.83 -10.66
CA ARG A 301 10.31 -12.22 -11.07
C ARG A 301 8.85 -12.51 -11.37
N SER A 302 7.93 -11.76 -10.76
CA SER A 302 6.50 -11.92 -10.98
C SER A 302 5.82 -10.56 -11.10
N VAL A 303 4.94 -10.46 -12.09
CA VAL A 303 3.97 -9.38 -12.24
C VAL A 303 2.57 -9.97 -12.06
N SER A 304 1.72 -9.32 -11.29
CA SER A 304 0.34 -9.73 -11.11
C SER A 304 -0.54 -8.51 -11.30
N LEU A 305 -1.56 -8.60 -12.14
CA LEU A 305 -2.43 -7.48 -12.47
C LEU A 305 -3.84 -7.82 -12.02
N ASN A 306 -4.38 -7.06 -11.07
CA ASN A 306 -5.78 -7.20 -10.73
C ASN A 306 -6.67 -6.69 -11.90
N CYS A 307 -7.99 -6.86 -11.83
CA CYS A 307 -8.87 -6.57 -12.97
C CYS A 307 -8.77 -5.10 -13.42
N SER A 308 -8.70 -4.16 -12.47
CA SER A 308 -8.56 -2.74 -12.80
C SER A 308 -7.14 -2.37 -13.24
N GLY A 309 -6.13 -3.09 -12.76
CA GLY A 309 -4.74 -2.98 -13.19
C GLY A 309 -4.51 -3.52 -14.60
N GLY A 310 -5.13 -4.63 -14.98
CA GLY A 310 -5.01 -5.22 -16.31
C GLY A 310 -5.45 -4.24 -17.39
N TRP A 311 -6.60 -3.60 -17.19
CA TRP A 311 -7.09 -2.53 -18.05
C TRP A 311 -6.13 -1.34 -18.12
N ALA A 312 -5.69 -0.81 -16.97
CA ALA A 312 -4.84 0.38 -16.95
C ALA A 312 -3.46 0.16 -17.58
N TYR A 313 -2.82 -0.97 -17.27
CA TYR A 313 -1.41 -1.19 -17.59
C TYR A 313 -1.17 -1.89 -18.93
N LEU A 314 -1.97 -2.90 -19.29
CA LEU A 314 -1.70 -3.69 -20.49
C LEU A 314 -2.03 -2.95 -21.78
N GLU A 315 -2.86 -1.90 -21.73
CA GLU A 315 -3.12 -0.99 -22.84
C GLU A 315 -2.08 0.15 -22.94
N SER A 316 -1.19 0.28 -21.95
CA SER A 316 -0.25 1.39 -21.86
C SER A 316 1.09 1.07 -22.53
N GLU A 317 1.34 1.72 -23.67
CA GLU A 317 2.64 1.69 -24.36
C GLU A 317 3.80 2.17 -23.48
N ILE A 318 3.52 3.11 -22.57
CA ILE A 318 4.52 3.63 -21.63
C ILE A 318 4.95 2.51 -20.67
N TRP A 319 3.98 1.74 -20.16
CA TRP A 319 4.26 0.63 -19.27
C TRP A 319 5.03 -0.49 -19.97
N TRP A 320 4.61 -0.91 -21.17
CA TRP A 320 5.34 -1.94 -21.93
C TRP A 320 6.78 -1.52 -22.23
N ARG A 321 7.02 -0.24 -22.56
CA ARG A 321 8.36 0.29 -22.76
C ARG A 321 9.21 0.20 -21.49
N ALA A 322 8.65 0.55 -20.34
CA ALA A 322 9.34 0.44 -19.05
C ALA A 322 9.66 -1.03 -18.70
N MET A 323 8.70 -1.93 -18.93
CA MET A 323 8.83 -3.36 -18.60
C MET A 323 9.85 -4.12 -19.46
N LYS A 324 10.42 -3.51 -20.51
CA LYS A 324 11.59 -4.07 -21.21
C LYS A 324 12.79 -4.27 -20.29
N GLU A 325 12.90 -3.50 -19.20
CA GLU A 325 13.97 -3.67 -18.21
C GLU A 325 13.77 -4.88 -17.29
N ALA A 326 12.54 -5.42 -17.21
CA ALA A 326 12.16 -6.50 -16.32
C ALA A 326 12.47 -7.89 -16.93
N VAL A 327 13.74 -8.10 -17.29
CA VAL A 327 14.17 -9.28 -18.04
C VAL A 327 13.99 -10.60 -17.28
N ASP A 328 14.01 -10.56 -15.96
CA ASP A 328 13.92 -11.74 -15.09
C ASP A 328 12.51 -12.09 -14.66
N VAL A 329 11.48 -11.44 -15.23
CA VAL A 329 10.10 -11.81 -15.00
C VAL A 329 9.85 -13.20 -15.56
N ARG A 330 9.58 -14.15 -14.66
CA ARG A 330 9.29 -15.56 -14.97
C ARG A 330 7.81 -15.87 -14.89
N ARG A 331 7.02 -14.99 -14.30
CA ARG A 331 5.59 -15.18 -14.11
C ARG A 331 4.80 -13.91 -14.37
N ILE A 332 3.68 -14.06 -15.06
CA ILE A 332 2.62 -13.05 -15.10
C ILE A 332 1.30 -13.66 -14.64
N ALA A 333 0.52 -12.91 -13.88
CA ALA A 333 -0.84 -13.26 -13.51
C ALA A 333 -1.79 -12.16 -13.99
N VAL A 334 -2.86 -12.54 -14.68
CA VAL A 334 -3.91 -11.64 -15.17
C VAL A 334 -5.28 -12.26 -14.94
N TYR A 335 -6.31 -11.43 -15.02
CA TYR A 335 -7.68 -11.91 -15.15
C TYR A 335 -7.99 -12.38 -16.56
N PHE A 336 -8.98 -13.26 -16.68
CA PHE A 336 -9.37 -13.89 -17.94
C PHE A 336 -9.75 -12.85 -19.00
N SER A 337 -10.51 -11.81 -18.63
CA SER A 337 -10.91 -10.73 -19.55
C SER A 337 -9.76 -9.89 -20.11
N ASP A 338 -8.56 -9.98 -19.52
CA ASP A 338 -7.38 -9.22 -19.91
C ASP A 338 -6.40 -10.03 -20.77
N CYS A 339 -6.67 -11.31 -21.04
CA CYS A 339 -5.74 -12.19 -21.74
C CYS A 339 -5.38 -11.74 -23.16
N ALA A 340 -6.31 -11.12 -23.90
CA ALA A 340 -6.02 -10.56 -25.23
C ALA A 340 -4.99 -9.42 -25.18
N LYS A 341 -4.94 -8.67 -24.08
CA LYS A 341 -3.99 -7.56 -23.90
C LYS A 341 -2.54 -8.03 -23.67
N LEU A 342 -2.32 -9.35 -23.54
CA LEU A 342 -0.99 -9.95 -23.42
C LEU A 342 -0.27 -10.18 -24.76
N LEU A 343 -0.87 -9.86 -25.90
CA LEU A 343 -0.26 -10.03 -27.22
C LEU A 343 1.17 -9.46 -27.36
N PRO A 344 1.55 -8.32 -26.72
CA PRO A 344 2.93 -7.84 -26.73
C PRO A 344 3.97 -8.84 -26.19
N LEU A 345 3.58 -9.85 -25.41
CA LEU A 345 4.47 -10.93 -24.94
C LEU A 345 4.95 -11.87 -26.04
N ALA A 346 4.34 -11.81 -27.23
CA ALA A 346 4.76 -12.55 -28.42
C ALA A 346 5.70 -11.75 -29.32
N GLU A 347 5.89 -10.45 -29.06
CA GLU A 347 6.76 -9.59 -29.87
C GLU A 347 8.23 -9.91 -29.64
N THR A 348 9.00 -9.91 -30.73
CA THR A 348 10.44 -10.17 -30.70
C THR A 348 11.22 -9.02 -31.32
N GLU A 349 12.40 -8.74 -30.77
CA GLU A 349 13.35 -7.77 -31.26
C GLU A 349 14.70 -8.44 -31.56
N VAL A 350 15.48 -7.86 -32.47
CA VAL A 350 16.83 -8.34 -32.77
C VAL A 350 17.83 -7.65 -31.85
N ASN A 351 18.42 -8.40 -30.92
CA ASN A 351 19.46 -7.92 -30.01
C ASN A 351 20.75 -8.73 -30.19
N GLY A 352 21.84 -8.06 -30.60
CA GLY A 352 23.12 -8.73 -30.82
C GLY A 352 23.10 -9.81 -31.91
N GLY A 353 22.18 -9.72 -32.87
CA GLY A 353 22.00 -10.71 -33.95
C GLY A 353 21.14 -11.92 -33.58
N ALA A 354 20.66 -12.01 -32.33
CA ALA A 354 19.67 -12.99 -31.91
C ALA A 354 18.29 -12.36 -31.80
N SER A 355 17.24 -13.10 -32.19
CA SER A 355 15.86 -12.73 -31.87
C SER A 355 15.61 -13.00 -30.39
N VAL A 356 15.06 -12.03 -29.68
CA VAL A 356 14.71 -12.12 -28.25
C VAL A 356 13.34 -11.48 -28.06
N PHE A 357 12.52 -12.03 -27.15
CA PHE A 357 11.24 -11.41 -26.82
C PHE A 357 11.43 -10.02 -26.22
N ALA A 358 10.67 -9.03 -26.71
CA ALA A 358 10.79 -7.64 -26.30
C ALA A 358 10.37 -7.44 -24.83
N ALA A 359 9.32 -8.16 -24.40
CA ALA A 359 8.81 -8.16 -23.04
C ALA A 359 8.96 -9.54 -22.38
N PHE A 360 9.47 -9.54 -21.14
CA PHE A 360 9.68 -10.72 -20.30
C PHE A 360 10.30 -11.92 -21.04
N PRO A 361 11.55 -11.79 -21.53
CA PRO A 361 12.23 -12.85 -22.27
C PRO A 361 12.39 -14.16 -21.50
N HIS A 362 12.40 -14.11 -20.16
CA HIS A 362 12.47 -15.28 -19.29
C HIS A 362 11.09 -15.74 -18.75
N LEU A 363 9.98 -15.23 -19.28
CA LEU A 363 8.65 -15.61 -18.81
C LEU A 363 8.40 -17.11 -19.06
N LYS A 364 8.05 -17.82 -17.97
CA LYS A 364 7.83 -19.26 -17.93
C LYS A 364 6.39 -19.64 -17.63
N ILE A 365 5.69 -18.84 -16.84
CA ILE A 365 4.40 -19.21 -16.29
C ILE A 365 3.40 -18.07 -16.49
N ILE A 366 2.24 -18.38 -17.07
CA ILE A 366 1.10 -17.47 -17.12
C ILE A 366 0.04 -18.03 -16.17
N HIS A 367 -0.46 -17.19 -15.26
CA HIS A 367 -1.63 -17.49 -14.46
C HIS A 367 -2.84 -16.72 -14.98
N VAL A 368 -3.95 -17.42 -15.13
CA VAL A 368 -5.22 -16.88 -15.61
C VAL A 368 -6.25 -17.05 -14.51
N HIS A 369 -6.64 -15.93 -13.90
CA HIS A 369 -7.61 -15.85 -12.83
C HIS A 369 -9.00 -15.56 -13.41
N LEU A 370 -10.05 -16.10 -12.78
CA LEU A 370 -11.42 -15.71 -13.09
C LEU A 370 -11.89 -14.59 -12.15
N GLU A 371 -12.55 -13.57 -12.69
CA GLU A 371 -13.09 -12.45 -11.94
C GLU A 371 -14.22 -12.89 -11.01
N GLU A 372 -14.27 -12.36 -9.78
CA GLU A 372 -15.29 -12.72 -8.79
C GLU A 372 -16.72 -12.45 -9.27
N VAL A 373 -16.91 -11.43 -10.12
CA VAL A 373 -18.22 -11.07 -10.69
C VAL A 373 -18.81 -12.24 -11.49
N PHE A 374 -17.98 -13.02 -12.19
CA PHE A 374 -18.43 -14.21 -12.93
C PHE A 374 -18.71 -15.41 -12.02
N ILE A 375 -18.24 -15.37 -10.77
CA ILE A 375 -18.44 -16.46 -9.79
C ILE A 375 -19.67 -16.21 -8.93
N ALA A 376 -19.92 -14.96 -8.56
CA ALA A 376 -21.02 -14.57 -7.69
C ALA A 376 -22.37 -14.48 -8.43
N ASP A 377 -22.34 -14.12 -9.72
CA ASP A 377 -23.53 -14.01 -10.54
C ASP A 377 -23.76 -15.32 -11.30
N ASP A 378 -24.58 -16.22 -10.73
CA ASP A 378 -25.06 -17.46 -11.37
C ASP A 378 -25.72 -17.22 -12.76
N SER A 379 -25.98 -15.96 -13.13
CA SER A 379 -26.55 -15.58 -14.43
C SER A 379 -25.53 -15.22 -15.51
N ALA A 380 -24.28 -14.91 -15.16
CA ALA A 380 -23.22 -14.61 -16.13
C ALA A 380 -22.58 -15.90 -16.65
N GLN A 381 -23.33 -16.66 -17.45
CA GLN A 381 -22.78 -17.84 -18.12
C GLN A 381 -21.71 -17.42 -19.11
N LEU A 382 -20.44 -17.61 -18.73
CA LEU A 382 -19.32 -17.52 -19.67
C LEU A 382 -19.47 -18.63 -20.72
N ASP A 383 -19.72 -18.23 -21.96
CA ASP A 383 -19.79 -19.12 -23.11
C ASP A 383 -18.42 -19.20 -23.78
N GLU A 384 -17.84 -20.41 -23.80
CA GLU A 384 -16.58 -20.71 -24.51
C GLU A 384 -16.67 -20.30 -25.99
N ALA A 385 -17.84 -20.49 -26.62
CA ALA A 385 -18.09 -20.14 -28.02
C ALA A 385 -18.37 -18.64 -28.24
N GLY A 386 -18.45 -17.85 -27.16
CA GLY A 386 -18.59 -16.41 -27.24
C GLY A 386 -17.40 -15.78 -27.99
N ALA A 387 -17.69 -14.81 -28.86
CA ALA A 387 -16.66 -14.14 -29.65
C ALA A 387 -15.54 -13.53 -28.79
N VAL A 388 -15.90 -12.93 -27.65
CA VAL A 388 -14.96 -12.36 -26.68
C VAL A 388 -14.06 -13.44 -26.07
N CYS A 389 -14.64 -14.54 -25.58
CA CYS A 389 -13.86 -15.67 -25.03
C CYS A 389 -12.92 -16.25 -26.09
N THR A 390 -13.39 -16.42 -27.32
CA THR A 390 -12.60 -16.92 -28.44
C THR A 390 -11.38 -16.04 -28.72
N GLU A 391 -11.54 -14.71 -28.71
CA GLU A 391 -10.44 -13.77 -28.89
C GLU A 391 -9.38 -13.90 -27.78
N LEU A 392 -9.81 -13.91 -26.51
CA LEU A 392 -8.94 -14.06 -25.34
C LEU A 392 -8.12 -15.35 -25.39
N LEU A 393 -8.79 -16.46 -25.71
CA LEU A 393 -8.17 -17.78 -25.81
C LEU A 393 -7.21 -17.88 -27.01
N THR A 394 -7.57 -17.29 -28.14
CA THR A 394 -6.73 -17.23 -29.34
C THR A 394 -5.42 -16.48 -29.06
N ALA A 395 -5.48 -15.39 -28.27
CA ALA A 395 -4.28 -14.67 -27.87
C ALA A 395 -3.36 -15.52 -26.99
N LEU A 396 -3.89 -16.25 -26.00
CA LEU A 396 -3.09 -17.16 -25.18
C LEU A 396 -2.44 -18.27 -26.00
N GLN A 397 -3.21 -18.90 -26.91
CA GLN A 397 -2.69 -19.93 -27.81
C GLN A 397 -1.57 -19.36 -28.70
N PHE A 398 -1.77 -18.17 -29.26
CA PHE A 398 -0.78 -17.50 -30.09
C PHE A 398 0.53 -17.26 -29.33
N ILE A 399 0.46 -16.71 -28.11
CA ILE A 399 1.63 -16.48 -27.26
C ILE A 399 2.37 -17.79 -26.95
N ALA A 400 1.63 -18.84 -26.56
CA ALA A 400 2.21 -20.15 -26.25
C ALA A 400 2.92 -20.76 -27.46
N ARG A 401 2.28 -20.74 -28.62
CA ARG A 401 2.83 -21.26 -29.88
C ARG A 401 4.10 -20.52 -30.29
N VAL A 402 4.05 -19.19 -30.35
CA VAL A 402 5.19 -18.35 -30.77
C VAL A 402 6.40 -18.59 -29.84
N ARG A 403 6.18 -18.66 -28.52
CA ARG A 403 7.25 -18.91 -27.55
C ARG A 403 7.84 -20.32 -27.64
N ARG A 404 7.02 -21.32 -27.94
CA ARG A 404 7.48 -22.69 -28.21
C ARG A 404 8.34 -22.75 -29.48
N GLU A 405 7.88 -22.12 -30.56
CA GLU A 405 8.58 -22.09 -31.85
C GLU A 405 9.90 -21.31 -31.79
N HIS A 406 9.98 -20.28 -30.95
CA HIS A 406 11.20 -19.50 -30.74
C HIS A 406 12.34 -20.31 -30.09
N GLY A 407 12.02 -21.26 -29.20
CA GLY A 407 12.98 -22.22 -28.67
C GLY A 407 12.79 -22.57 -27.19
N GLU A 408 13.51 -23.61 -26.74
CA GLU A 408 13.32 -24.23 -25.42
C GLU A 408 13.55 -23.26 -24.24
N LYS A 409 14.48 -22.31 -24.39
CA LYS A 409 14.78 -21.33 -23.32
C LYS A 409 13.66 -20.31 -23.11
N SER A 410 12.92 -19.95 -24.15
CA SER A 410 11.82 -18.98 -24.10
C SER A 410 10.44 -19.63 -23.98
N ARG A 411 10.37 -20.95 -24.16
CA ARG A 411 9.14 -21.73 -24.03
C ARG A 411 8.53 -21.54 -22.64
N LEU A 412 7.20 -21.40 -22.62
CA LEU A 412 6.40 -21.45 -21.41
C LEU A 412 6.43 -22.86 -20.82
N GLU A 413 6.68 -22.94 -19.52
CA GLU A 413 6.70 -24.20 -18.76
C GLU A 413 5.28 -24.58 -18.32
N SER A 414 4.42 -23.60 -18.04
CA SER A 414 3.06 -23.86 -17.57
C SER A 414 2.11 -22.70 -17.85
N LEU A 415 0.87 -23.05 -18.18
CA LEU A 415 -0.30 -22.19 -18.09
C LEU A 415 -1.15 -22.69 -16.91
N VAL A 416 -1.32 -21.86 -15.89
CA VAL A 416 -2.13 -22.19 -14.71
C VAL A 416 -3.44 -21.42 -14.80
N VAL A 417 -4.56 -22.13 -14.85
CA VAL A 417 -5.88 -21.55 -15.09
C VAL A 417 -6.75 -21.78 -13.87
N ASP A 418 -7.68 -20.85 -13.62
CA ASP A 418 -8.70 -21.04 -12.59
C ASP A 418 -9.48 -22.34 -12.84
N SER A 419 -9.65 -23.14 -11.79
CA SER A 419 -10.34 -24.43 -11.84
C SER A 419 -11.78 -24.36 -12.35
N VAL A 420 -12.44 -23.21 -12.20
CA VAL A 420 -13.79 -22.97 -12.74
C VAL A 420 -13.83 -23.13 -14.26
N LEU A 421 -12.73 -22.82 -14.96
CA LEU A 421 -12.64 -22.91 -16.41
C LEU A 421 -12.24 -24.32 -16.91
N SER A 422 -12.00 -25.29 -16.03
CA SER A 422 -11.41 -26.60 -16.39
C SER A 422 -12.22 -27.46 -17.36
N GLY A 423 -13.51 -27.16 -17.55
CA GLY A 423 -14.39 -27.88 -18.46
C GLY A 423 -14.27 -27.48 -19.94
N TRP A 424 -13.53 -26.42 -20.28
CA TRP A 424 -13.49 -25.91 -21.65
C TRP A 424 -12.56 -26.74 -22.55
N GLU A 425 -13.02 -27.04 -23.77
CA GLU A 425 -12.32 -27.92 -24.71
C GLU A 425 -11.06 -27.27 -25.28
N ILE A 426 -11.05 -25.94 -25.41
CA ILE A 426 -9.91 -25.15 -25.89
C ILE A 426 -8.61 -25.39 -25.11
N TRP A 427 -8.71 -25.75 -23.82
CA TRP A 427 -7.52 -26.04 -23.01
C TRP A 427 -6.75 -27.26 -23.53
N LYS A 428 -7.42 -28.22 -24.17
CA LYS A 428 -6.77 -29.36 -24.84
C LYS A 428 -5.97 -28.91 -26.04
N THR A 429 -6.49 -27.95 -26.81
CA THR A 429 -5.78 -27.35 -27.95
C THR A 429 -4.56 -26.55 -27.48
N ILE A 430 -4.72 -25.71 -26.46
CA ILE A 430 -3.60 -24.94 -25.89
C ILE A 430 -2.55 -25.87 -25.26
N ALA A 431 -2.97 -27.02 -24.71
CA ALA A 431 -2.08 -28.02 -24.13
C ALA A 431 -1.08 -28.64 -25.13
N GLU A 432 -1.33 -28.53 -26.44
CA GLU A 432 -0.37 -28.93 -27.48
C GLU A 432 0.86 -28.01 -27.51
N ASP A 433 0.71 -26.74 -27.11
CA ASP A 433 1.76 -25.73 -27.11
C ASP A 433 2.46 -25.62 -25.73
N VAL A 434 1.69 -25.68 -24.64
CA VAL A 434 2.15 -25.47 -23.26
C VAL A 434 1.38 -26.35 -22.25
N PRO A 435 2.02 -26.96 -21.24
CA PRO A 435 1.29 -27.70 -20.20
C PRO A 435 0.26 -26.82 -19.47
N VAL A 436 -1.02 -27.22 -19.50
CA VAL A 436 -2.11 -26.54 -18.80
C VAL A 436 -2.41 -27.26 -17.48
N SER A 437 -2.56 -26.49 -16.39
CA SER A 437 -2.96 -26.98 -15.08
C SER A 437 -4.04 -26.10 -14.47
N PHE A 438 -4.84 -26.66 -13.57
CA PHE A 438 -5.97 -25.97 -12.96
C PHE A 438 -5.75 -25.77 -11.45
N CYS A 439 -6.06 -24.58 -10.95
CA CYS A 439 -5.90 -24.22 -9.54
C CYS A 439 -7.15 -23.50 -9.04
N ASP A 440 -7.57 -23.79 -7.82
CA ASP A 440 -8.60 -22.99 -7.14
C ASP A 440 -7.93 -21.76 -6.50
N PHE A 441 -8.12 -20.60 -7.14
CA PHE A 441 -7.59 -19.34 -6.63
C PHE A 441 -8.48 -18.71 -5.54
N HIS A 442 -9.74 -19.16 -5.41
CA HIS A 442 -10.80 -18.49 -4.64
C HIS A 442 -11.23 -19.22 -3.37
N SER A 443 -10.67 -20.40 -3.09
CA SER A 443 -11.01 -21.24 -1.93
C SER A 443 -11.18 -20.51 -0.59
N HIS A 444 -10.43 -19.43 -0.32
CA HIS A 444 -10.49 -18.74 0.98
C HIS A 444 -11.66 -17.77 1.18
N HIS A 445 -12.23 -17.20 0.13
CA HIS A 445 -13.42 -16.35 0.29
C HIS A 445 -14.67 -17.16 0.59
N ARG A 446 -14.69 -18.44 0.19
CA ARG A 446 -15.82 -19.35 0.41
C ARG A 446 -15.88 -19.93 1.83
N ASP A 447 -14.75 -20.08 2.51
CA ASP A 447 -14.69 -20.68 3.86
C ASP A 447 -14.90 -19.66 5.00
N ALA A 448 -14.84 -18.36 4.71
CA ALA A 448 -14.98 -17.27 5.69
C ALA A 448 -16.38 -16.65 5.75
N ALA A 449 -17.25 -17.01 4.80
CA ALA A 449 -18.68 -16.65 4.76
C ALA A 449 -19.52 -17.84 5.24
#